data_AF-A0A2R6PVK7-F1
#
_entry.id   AF-A0A2R6PVK7-F1
#
_cell.length_a   1.000
_cell.length_b   1.000
_cell.length_c   1.000
_cell.angle_alpha   90.00
_cell.angle_beta   90.00
_cell.angle_gamma   90.00
#
_symmetry.space_group_name_H-M   'P 1'
#
loop_
_entity.id
_entity.type
_entity.pdbx_description
1 polymer ?
#
loop_
_entity_poly.entity_id
_entity_poly.type
_entity_poly.pdbx_seq_one_letter_code
_entity_poly.pdbx_strand_id
1 'polypeptide(L)'
;MSPNCEQMRHHDHLAKRKLWRASHLGQHGTIGQADNIPPVNNNLMDIDMTDTHLDLDAQDGVKDIALPPPRRASVEDVPEPSAERYAQLCSSAHGAGATFGVAKTLFDIIRDEQILQGAEVWGPFRDDKQWQLAKWLIKNVGHSQAEEFLKLGVIQGSGLDYPNKDRLYKAVDELPSGLDWQCKEIVQTGDLKNANRAALTETLEVWYRDPMDCIRELLGNPLFAKTLAYALEQVYRDKGGTNRHINEMWTADWWWNLQQEMSAGSTITPVILSSDKTRLSQFREDKSAWPIYLTIGNLSKEVRRSPTMHGTVLLGYLPVGKFNCFSKGA
;
A
#
# COMPACT_ATOMS: atom_id res chain seq x y z
N MET A 1 -8.82 13.90 21.06
CA MET A 1 -8.03 15.12 21.30
C MET A 1 -8.42 16.15 20.24
N SER A 2 -8.27 17.46 20.51
CA SER A 2 -8.58 18.51 19.52
C SER A 2 -7.69 18.36 18.26
N PRO A 3 -8.21 18.58 17.03
CA PRO A 3 -7.47 18.44 15.76
C PRO A 3 -6.15 19.23 15.70
N ASN A 4 -6.05 20.33 16.44
CA ASN A 4 -4.81 21.12 16.53
C ASN A 4 -3.65 20.36 17.19
N CYS A 5 -3.94 19.34 18.00
CA CYS A 5 -2.93 18.56 18.72
C CYS A 5 -2.33 17.43 17.87
N GLU A 6 -3.05 16.97 16.84
CA GLU A 6 -2.55 16.02 15.83
C GLU A 6 -1.76 16.74 14.74
N GLN A 7 -2.22 17.91 14.28
CA GLN A 7 -1.50 18.73 13.30
C GLN A 7 -0.12 19.21 13.81
N MET A 8 -0.02 19.64 15.07
CA MET A 8 1.27 20.06 15.66
C MET A 8 2.27 18.90 15.82
N ARG A 9 1.80 17.69 16.19
CA ARG A 9 2.67 16.51 16.30
C ARG A 9 3.17 16.04 14.94
N HIS A 10 2.33 16.12 13.91
CA HIS A 10 2.70 15.74 12.55
C HIS A 10 3.74 16.69 11.94
N HIS A 11 3.61 18.00 12.19
CA HIS A 11 4.59 19.00 11.72
C HIS A 11 5.97 18.84 12.39
N ASP A 12 5.99 18.55 13.69
CA ASP A 12 7.23 18.37 14.46
C ASP A 12 7.96 17.05 14.07
N HIS A 13 7.20 15.99 13.80
CA HIS A 13 7.74 14.72 13.26
C HIS A 13 8.29 14.88 11.84
N LEU A 14 7.60 15.60 10.95
CA LEU A 14 8.06 15.89 9.59
C LEU A 14 9.34 16.74 9.58
N ALA A 15 9.46 17.71 10.49
CA ALA A 15 10.66 18.52 10.65
C ALA A 15 11.86 17.71 11.15
N LYS A 16 11.67 16.87 12.19
CA LYS A 16 12.71 15.97 12.71
C LYS A 16 13.18 14.94 11.67
N ARG A 17 12.27 14.39 10.85
CA ARG A 17 12.61 13.46 9.76
C ARG A 17 13.29 14.13 8.56
N LYS A 18 12.91 15.36 8.18
CA LYS A 18 13.63 16.13 7.14
C LYS A 18 15.07 16.42 7.55
N LEU A 19 15.29 16.79 8.81
CA LEU A 19 16.63 16.95 9.41
C LEU A 19 17.44 15.64 9.38
N TRP A 20 16.79 14.50 9.62
CA TRP A 20 17.44 13.17 9.55
C TRP A 20 17.81 12.75 8.12
N ARG A 21 16.94 12.96 7.12
CA ARG A 21 17.24 12.66 5.72
C ARG A 21 18.39 13.53 5.20
N ALA A 22 18.43 14.81 5.59
CA ALA A 22 19.49 15.73 5.21
C ALA A 22 20.86 15.34 5.79
N SER A 23 20.92 14.67 6.94
CA SER A 23 22.18 14.24 7.55
C SER A 23 22.73 12.92 6.99
N HIS A 24 21.90 12.08 6.37
CA HIS A 24 22.32 10.74 5.91
C HIS A 24 22.51 10.60 4.40
N LEU A 25 21.94 11.51 3.58
CA LEU A 25 22.23 11.59 2.14
C LEU A 25 23.66 12.10 1.82
N GLY A 26 24.43 12.54 2.82
CA GLY A 26 25.78 13.09 2.67
C GLY A 26 26.94 12.14 2.93
N GLN A 27 26.72 10.88 3.35
CA GLN A 27 27.80 9.95 3.67
C GLN A 27 27.90 8.80 2.66
N HIS A 28 28.36 9.12 1.45
CA HIS A 28 29.05 8.13 0.62
C HIS A 28 30.48 7.99 1.15
N GLY A 29 30.71 6.99 2.00
CA GLY A 29 32.01 6.64 2.58
C GLY A 29 32.32 5.16 2.38
N THR A 30 33.47 4.92 1.76
CA THR A 30 34.17 3.70 1.34
C THR A 30 33.92 2.41 2.15
N ILE A 31 33.70 1.31 1.43
CA ILE A 31 33.54 -0.06 1.91
C ILE A 31 34.86 -0.58 2.51
N GLY A 32 34.81 -1.02 3.77
CA GLY A 32 35.81 -1.88 4.42
C GLY A 32 35.24 -3.28 4.63
N GLN A 33 36.02 -4.29 4.25
CA GLN A 33 35.74 -5.72 4.19
C GLN A 33 35.93 -6.40 5.57
N ALA A 34 34.99 -7.27 5.99
CA ALA A 34 35.23 -8.62 6.55
C ALA A 34 34.04 -9.15 7.38
N ASP A 35 33.43 -10.21 6.83
CA ASP A 35 33.22 -11.54 7.41
C ASP A 35 32.30 -11.82 8.63
N ASN A 36 31.53 -12.90 8.42
CA ASN A 36 30.74 -13.74 9.34
C ASN A 36 29.27 -13.34 9.60
N ILE A 37 28.43 -13.55 8.59
CA ILE A 37 26.98 -13.75 8.77
C ILE A 37 26.70 -15.27 8.66
N PRO A 38 26.08 -15.92 9.65
CA PRO A 38 25.72 -17.33 9.56
C PRO A 38 24.61 -17.55 8.50
N PRO A 39 24.56 -18.72 7.84
CA PRO A 39 23.59 -18.97 6.79
C PRO A 39 22.15 -18.98 7.34
N VAL A 40 21.26 -18.26 6.67
CA VAL A 40 19.83 -18.17 7.02
C VAL A 40 19.12 -19.45 6.57
N ASN A 41 18.43 -20.10 7.51
CA ASN A 41 17.46 -21.14 7.24
C ASN A 41 16.15 -20.49 6.75
N ASN A 42 15.86 -20.60 5.45
CA ASN A 42 14.65 -20.06 4.81
C ASN A 42 13.43 -20.98 4.94
N ASN A 43 13.30 -21.74 6.03
CA ASN A 43 12.10 -22.52 6.23
C ASN A 43 10.91 -21.59 6.46
N LEU A 44 9.92 -21.76 5.57
CA LEU A 44 8.61 -21.14 5.57
C LEU A 44 8.01 -21.25 6.97
N MET A 45 7.71 -20.12 7.62
CA MET A 45 6.79 -20.15 8.74
C MET A 45 5.40 -20.38 8.14
N ASP A 46 4.82 -21.55 8.41
CA ASP A 46 3.42 -21.85 8.12
C ASP A 46 2.55 -20.86 8.91
N ILE A 47 2.10 -19.80 8.24
CA ILE A 47 1.04 -18.94 8.75
C ILE A 47 -0.26 -19.64 8.39
N ASP A 48 -0.76 -20.42 9.34
CA ASP A 48 -2.07 -21.07 9.25
C ASP A 48 -3.16 -19.97 9.24
N MET A 49 -3.72 -19.69 8.06
CA MET A 49 -4.85 -18.78 7.87
C MET A 49 -6.14 -19.58 7.77
N THR A 50 -6.67 -20.01 8.91
CA THR A 50 -8.05 -20.52 9.01
C THR A 50 -8.99 -19.38 9.41
N ASP A 51 -9.76 -18.86 8.45
CA ASP A 51 -10.90 -17.98 8.72
C ASP A 51 -12.11 -18.82 9.11
N THR A 52 -12.46 -18.83 10.39
CA THR A 52 -13.80 -19.23 10.86
C THR A 52 -14.78 -18.09 10.63
N HIS A 53 -15.66 -18.27 9.63
CA HIS A 53 -16.89 -17.49 9.48
C HIS A 53 -17.78 -17.67 10.72
N LEU A 54 -18.09 -16.57 11.41
CA LEU A 54 -19.18 -16.51 12.38
C LEU A 54 -20.22 -15.53 11.85
N ASP A 55 -21.27 -16.08 11.23
CA ASP A 55 -22.49 -15.35 10.91
C ASP A 55 -23.25 -15.09 12.21
N LEU A 56 -23.42 -13.82 12.58
CA LEU A 56 -24.28 -13.39 13.68
C LEU A 56 -25.62 -12.96 13.10
N ASP A 57 -26.62 -13.84 13.25
CA ASP A 57 -28.03 -13.53 13.02
C ASP A 57 -28.52 -12.45 14.01
N ALA A 58 -29.01 -11.34 13.48
CA ALA A 58 -29.82 -10.38 14.23
C ALA A 58 -31.12 -10.12 13.46
N GLN A 59 -32.21 -10.71 13.95
CA GLN A 59 -33.58 -10.41 13.55
C GLN A 59 -34.00 -9.09 14.21
N ASP A 60 -34.38 -8.08 13.42
CA ASP A 60 -35.50 -7.22 13.80
C ASP A 60 -36.17 -6.58 12.58
N GLY A 61 -37.50 -6.58 12.58
CA GLY A 61 -38.34 -6.42 11.39
C GLY A 61 -38.60 -4.97 10.97
N VAL A 62 -38.36 -4.68 9.68
CA VAL A 62 -38.97 -3.56 8.95
C VAL A 62 -39.31 -4.05 7.54
N LYS A 63 -40.55 -3.78 7.08
CA LYS A 63 -41.14 -4.30 5.83
C LYS A 63 -40.26 -4.03 4.60
N ASP A 64 -39.83 -5.11 3.95
CA ASP A 64 -39.01 -5.11 2.73
C ASP A 64 -39.72 -4.48 1.53
N ILE A 65 -39.17 -3.36 1.05
CA ILE A 65 -39.30 -2.99 -0.36
C ILE A 65 -38.16 -3.72 -1.08
N ALA A 66 -38.50 -4.71 -1.91
CA ALA A 66 -37.51 -5.48 -2.67
C ALA A 66 -36.78 -4.55 -3.67
N LEU A 67 -35.63 -4.03 -3.24
CA LEU A 67 -34.68 -3.38 -4.13
C LEU A 67 -33.88 -4.47 -4.86
N PRO A 68 -33.65 -4.34 -6.19
CA PRO A 68 -32.83 -5.30 -6.91
C PRO A 68 -31.44 -5.36 -6.28
N PRO A 69 -30.83 -6.56 -6.18
CA PRO A 69 -29.51 -6.70 -5.58
C PRO A 69 -28.52 -5.79 -6.30
N PRO A 70 -27.60 -5.12 -5.56
CA PRO A 70 -26.55 -4.35 -6.18
C PRO A 70 -25.79 -5.27 -7.14
N ARG A 71 -25.70 -4.87 -8.41
CA ARG A 71 -24.93 -5.59 -9.43
C ARG A 71 -23.47 -5.57 -9.02
N ARG A 72 -23.03 -6.58 -8.27
CA ARG A 72 -21.61 -6.86 -8.05
C ARG A 72 -21.11 -7.50 -9.33
N ALA A 73 -20.19 -6.83 -10.03
CA ALA A 73 -19.48 -7.48 -11.12
C ALA A 73 -18.58 -8.56 -10.51
N SER A 74 -19.05 -9.79 -10.47
CA SER A 74 -18.20 -10.96 -10.25
C SER A 74 -17.62 -11.36 -11.60
N VAL A 75 -16.32 -11.16 -11.79
CA VAL A 75 -15.59 -11.86 -12.85
C VAL A 75 -15.32 -13.26 -12.28
N GLU A 76 -16.13 -14.23 -12.66
CA GLU A 76 -15.80 -15.64 -12.40
C GLU A 76 -14.54 -15.97 -13.22
N ASP A 77 -13.42 -16.19 -12.53
CA ASP A 77 -12.24 -16.79 -13.15
C ASP A 77 -12.59 -18.28 -13.38
N VAL A 78 -13.03 -18.60 -14.60
CA VAL A 78 -13.23 -19.99 -15.04
C VAL A 78 -11.85 -20.68 -15.00
N PRO A 79 -11.68 -21.77 -14.22
CA PRO A 79 -10.43 -22.53 -14.24
C PRO A 79 -10.13 -22.93 -15.67
N GLU A 80 -9.02 -22.43 -16.23
CA GLU A 80 -8.64 -22.83 -17.57
C GLU A 80 -8.36 -24.34 -17.56
N PRO A 81 -8.92 -25.12 -18.50
CA PRO A 81 -8.56 -26.52 -18.64
C PRO A 81 -7.04 -26.61 -18.80
N SER A 82 -6.43 -27.69 -18.32
CA SER A 82 -4.99 -27.96 -18.39
C SER A 82 -4.52 -28.08 -19.85
N ALA A 83 -4.50 -26.96 -20.57
CA ALA A 83 -3.96 -26.84 -21.90
C ALA A 83 -2.44 -26.77 -21.76
N GLU A 84 -1.74 -27.45 -22.66
CA GLU A 84 -0.29 -27.35 -22.75
C GLU A 84 0.10 -25.89 -22.97
N ARG A 85 0.97 -25.38 -22.08
CA ARG A 85 1.44 -23.99 -22.10
C ARG A 85 2.82 -23.95 -22.75
N TYR A 86 2.93 -23.25 -23.87
CA TYR A 86 4.20 -23.06 -24.59
C TYR A 86 4.65 -21.62 -24.39
N ALA A 87 5.85 -21.40 -23.86
CA ALA A 87 6.37 -20.06 -23.58
C ALA A 87 7.67 -19.81 -24.37
N GLN A 88 7.72 -18.68 -25.07
CA GLN A 88 8.92 -18.14 -25.69
C GLN A 88 9.41 -16.95 -24.86
N LEU A 89 10.63 -17.05 -24.33
CA LEU A 89 11.24 -15.98 -23.53
C LEU A 89 11.82 -14.88 -24.43
N CYS A 90 11.91 -13.67 -23.87
CA CYS A 90 12.68 -12.60 -24.49
C CYS A 90 14.14 -13.04 -24.72
N SER A 91 14.75 -12.56 -25.80
CA SER A 91 16.17 -12.81 -26.06
C SER A 91 17.03 -12.32 -24.89
N SER A 92 17.94 -13.19 -24.43
CA SER A 92 18.90 -12.88 -23.36
C SER A 92 19.78 -11.66 -23.69
N ALA A 93 19.93 -11.32 -24.97
CA ALA A 93 20.68 -10.14 -25.42
C ALA A 93 20.08 -8.80 -24.92
N HIS A 94 18.78 -8.75 -24.63
CA HIS A 94 18.15 -7.54 -24.08
C HIS A 94 18.34 -7.40 -22.57
N GLY A 95 18.71 -8.48 -21.86
CA GLY A 95 18.98 -8.44 -20.42
C GLY A 95 17.79 -8.03 -19.54
N ALA A 96 16.54 -8.19 -20.01
CA ALA A 96 15.35 -7.91 -19.20
C ALA A 96 15.32 -8.85 -17.98
N GLY A 97 15.15 -8.28 -16.79
CA GLY A 97 15.23 -9.00 -15.52
C GLY A 97 16.63 -9.50 -15.13
N ALA A 98 17.68 -9.06 -15.83
CA ALA A 98 19.05 -9.39 -15.45
C ALA A 98 19.42 -8.78 -14.09
N THR A 99 20.19 -9.53 -13.29
CA THR A 99 20.68 -9.07 -12.00
C THR A 99 22.03 -8.37 -12.16
N PHE A 100 22.11 -7.11 -11.70
CA PHE A 100 23.34 -6.28 -11.78
C PHE A 100 24.04 -6.10 -10.44
N GLY A 101 23.39 -6.45 -9.33
CA GLY A 101 23.93 -6.28 -7.99
C GLY A 101 22.86 -6.44 -6.92
N VAL A 102 23.22 -6.09 -5.70
CA VAL A 102 22.34 -6.12 -4.53
C VAL A 102 22.14 -4.70 -4.04
N ALA A 103 20.87 -4.33 -3.83
CA ALA A 103 20.49 -3.06 -3.23
C ALA A 103 19.65 -3.33 -1.98
N LYS A 104 19.80 -2.48 -0.95
CA LYS A 104 18.96 -2.56 0.24
C LYS A 104 17.56 -2.05 -0.09
N THR A 105 16.55 -2.84 0.26
CA THR A 105 15.15 -2.43 0.18
C THR A 105 14.75 -1.60 1.41
N LEU A 106 13.58 -0.96 1.35
CA LEU A 106 12.99 -0.31 2.54
C LEU A 106 12.82 -1.31 3.69
N PHE A 107 12.45 -2.56 3.38
CA PHE A 107 12.27 -3.61 4.38
C PHE A 107 13.59 -4.05 5.02
N ASP A 108 14.69 -4.09 4.25
CA ASP A 108 16.03 -4.32 4.80
C ASP A 108 16.44 -3.20 5.74
N ILE A 109 16.17 -1.94 5.39
CA ILE A 109 16.47 -0.78 6.24
C ILE A 109 15.67 -0.87 7.55
N ILE A 110 14.37 -1.14 7.48
CA ILE A 110 13.51 -1.31 8.66
C ILE A 110 14.03 -2.45 9.55
N ARG A 111 14.34 -3.60 8.98
CA ARG A 111 14.89 -4.75 9.71
C ARG A 111 16.21 -4.38 10.40
N ASP A 112 17.13 -3.76 9.67
CA ASP A 112 18.45 -3.40 10.20
C ASP A 112 18.30 -2.38 11.36
N GLU A 113 17.39 -1.41 11.25
CA GLU A 113 17.07 -0.46 12.33
C GLU A 113 16.48 -1.16 13.56
N GLN A 114 15.56 -2.11 13.37
CA GLN A 114 15.00 -2.91 14.46
C GLN A 114 16.09 -3.69 15.19
N ILE A 115 17.00 -4.34 14.46
CA ILE A 115 18.13 -5.07 15.04
C ILE A 115 19.03 -4.12 15.83
N LEU A 116 19.36 -2.94 15.28
CA LEU A 116 20.19 -1.94 15.94
C LEU A 116 19.56 -1.40 17.23
N GLN A 117 18.24 -1.27 17.26
CA GLN A 117 17.50 -0.83 18.45
C GLN A 117 17.26 -1.97 19.45
N GLY A 118 17.65 -3.20 19.13
CA GLY A 118 17.35 -4.38 19.92
C GLY A 118 15.85 -4.67 20.00
N ALA A 119 15.07 -4.18 19.02
CA ALA A 119 13.65 -4.42 18.95
C ALA A 119 13.39 -5.91 18.64
N GLU A 120 12.44 -6.50 19.35
CA GLU A 120 12.01 -7.87 19.09
C GLU A 120 11.14 -7.94 17.82
N VAL A 121 10.90 -9.16 17.33
CA VAL A 121 10.09 -9.42 16.11
C VAL A 121 8.72 -8.78 16.18
N TRP A 122 8.16 -8.67 17.38
CA TRP A 122 6.84 -8.09 17.65
C TRP A 122 6.91 -6.59 18.01
N GLY A 123 8.07 -5.94 17.85
CA GLY A 123 8.25 -4.53 18.18
C GLY A 123 8.05 -4.26 19.68
N PRO A 124 7.13 -3.35 20.07
CA PRO A 124 6.89 -3.01 21.47
C PRO A 124 6.02 -4.03 22.23
N PHE A 125 5.53 -5.07 21.55
CA PHE A 125 4.73 -6.12 22.17
C PHE A 125 5.63 -7.25 22.67
N ARG A 126 5.44 -7.69 23.92
CA ARG A 126 6.24 -8.77 24.54
C ARG A 126 6.12 -10.11 23.84
N ASP A 127 4.96 -10.42 23.25
CA ASP A 127 4.70 -11.72 22.65
C ASP A 127 3.65 -11.64 21.53
N ASP A 128 3.58 -12.71 20.73
CA ASP A 128 2.62 -12.86 19.64
C ASP A 128 1.16 -12.75 20.13
N LYS A 129 0.83 -13.24 21.32
CA LYS A 129 -0.55 -13.21 21.83
C LYS A 129 -1.01 -11.78 22.09
N GLN A 130 -0.15 -10.98 22.71
CA GLN A 130 -0.39 -9.56 22.90
C GLN A 130 -0.49 -8.82 21.57
N TRP A 131 0.42 -9.09 20.63
CA TRP A 131 0.34 -8.51 19.30
C TRP A 131 -0.97 -8.85 18.58
N GLN A 132 -1.40 -10.11 18.59
CA GLN A 132 -2.66 -10.54 17.98
C GLN A 132 -3.87 -9.83 18.59
N LEU A 133 -3.92 -9.70 19.93
CA LEU A 133 -4.98 -8.96 20.61
C LEU A 133 -4.97 -7.48 20.23
N ALA A 134 -3.80 -6.83 20.24
CA ALA A 134 -3.65 -5.44 19.84
C ALA A 134 -4.11 -5.23 18.38
N LYS A 135 -3.64 -6.08 17.45
CA LYS A 135 -4.04 -6.07 16.05
C LYS A 135 -5.54 -6.25 15.88
N TRP A 136 -6.15 -7.17 16.63
CA TRP A 136 -7.60 -7.41 16.57
C TRP A 136 -8.39 -6.21 17.11
N LEU A 137 -7.98 -5.62 18.24
CA LEU A 137 -8.61 -4.43 18.81
C LEU A 137 -8.57 -3.25 17.84
N ILE A 138 -7.41 -2.96 17.25
CA ILE A 138 -7.24 -1.85 16.31
C ILE A 138 -8.08 -2.03 15.04
N LYS A 139 -8.21 -3.28 14.55
CA LYS A 139 -8.97 -3.56 13.33
C LYS A 139 -10.48 -3.58 13.52
N ASN A 140 -10.95 -4.01 14.70
CA ASN A 140 -12.37 -4.38 14.87
C ASN A 140 -13.11 -3.55 15.92
N VAL A 141 -12.40 -2.81 16.79
CA VAL A 141 -13.01 -2.18 17.97
C VAL A 141 -12.76 -0.67 17.96
N GLY A 142 -13.83 0.11 18.16
CA GLY A 142 -13.74 1.56 18.27
C GLY A 142 -12.95 2.01 19.51
N HIS A 143 -12.34 3.20 19.46
CA HIS A 143 -11.48 3.72 20.51
C HIS A 143 -12.10 3.66 21.92
N SER A 144 -13.39 3.99 22.04
CA SER A 144 -14.08 4.00 23.35
C SER A 144 -14.33 2.59 23.87
N GLN A 145 -14.73 1.66 23.00
CA GLN A 145 -14.98 0.27 23.36
C GLN A 145 -13.67 -0.45 23.70
N ALA A 146 -12.57 -0.13 23.01
CA ALA A 146 -11.26 -0.68 23.32
C ALA A 146 -10.78 -0.24 24.72
N GLU A 147 -11.03 1.00 25.11
CA GLU A 147 -10.73 1.51 26.45
C GLU A 147 -11.55 0.80 27.53
N GLU A 148 -12.84 0.57 27.28
CA GLU A 148 -13.72 -0.17 28.19
C GLU A 148 -13.29 -1.64 28.34
N PHE A 149 -13.00 -2.31 27.21
CA PHE A 149 -12.49 -3.68 27.18
C PHE A 149 -11.20 -3.82 27.98
N LEU A 150 -10.23 -2.93 27.76
CA LEU A 150 -8.94 -2.98 28.46
C LEU A 150 -9.12 -2.80 29.97
N LYS A 151 -10.12 -2.04 30.43
CA LYS A 151 -10.41 -1.80 31.85
C LYS A 151 -11.14 -2.96 32.57
N LEU A 152 -11.61 -3.98 31.85
CA LEU A 152 -12.24 -5.14 32.48
C LEU A 152 -11.27 -5.82 33.45
N GLY A 153 -11.74 -6.16 34.65
CA GLY A 153 -10.88 -6.73 35.70
C GLY A 153 -10.14 -8.01 35.28
N VAL A 154 -10.77 -8.84 34.44
CA VAL A 154 -10.15 -10.04 33.85
C VAL A 154 -8.98 -9.68 32.92
N ILE A 155 -9.10 -8.59 32.16
CA ILE A 155 -8.06 -8.12 31.24
C ILE A 155 -6.94 -7.39 31.99
N GLN A 156 -7.27 -6.61 33.01
CA GLN A 156 -6.25 -6.02 33.88
C GLN A 156 -5.43 -7.10 34.61
N GLY A 157 -6.06 -8.23 34.96
CA GLY A 157 -5.39 -9.38 35.56
C GLY A 157 -4.53 -10.21 34.62
N SER A 158 -4.58 -10.00 33.30
CA SER A 158 -3.83 -10.79 32.32
C SER A 158 -2.41 -10.28 32.06
N GLY A 159 -2.04 -9.12 32.62
CA GLY A 159 -0.68 -8.58 32.55
C GLY A 159 -0.28 -8.11 31.14
N LEU A 160 -1.18 -7.37 30.47
CA LEU A 160 -0.89 -6.70 29.21
C LEU A 160 0.05 -5.51 29.42
N ASP A 161 0.98 -5.30 28.48
CA ASP A 161 1.93 -4.18 28.51
C ASP A 161 1.27 -2.85 28.10
N TYR A 162 0.04 -2.93 27.56
CA TYR A 162 -0.82 -1.80 27.20
C TYR A 162 -2.16 -1.83 27.97
N PRO A 163 -2.17 -1.51 29.28
CA PRO A 163 -3.36 -1.64 30.12
C PRO A 163 -4.48 -0.62 29.80
N ASN A 164 -4.24 0.31 28.89
CA ASN A 164 -5.22 1.31 28.45
C ASN A 164 -4.99 1.65 26.97
N LYS A 165 -5.97 2.34 26.40
CA LYS A 165 -5.93 2.77 25.01
C LYS A 165 -4.70 3.61 24.69
N ASP A 166 -4.35 4.58 25.54
CA ASP A 166 -3.23 5.48 25.24
C ASP A 166 -1.90 4.72 25.11
N ARG A 167 -1.69 3.70 25.94
CA ARG A 167 -0.55 2.78 25.83
C ARG A 167 -0.62 1.90 24.60
N LEU A 168 -1.81 1.37 24.26
CA LEU A 168 -2.01 0.56 23.06
C LEU A 168 -1.67 1.35 21.80
N TYR A 169 -2.22 2.56 21.65
CA TYR A 169 -1.95 3.40 20.47
C TYR A 169 -0.50 3.88 20.44
N LYS A 170 0.10 4.18 21.60
CA LYS A 170 1.53 4.49 21.64
C LYS A 170 2.39 3.32 21.14
N ALA A 171 2.09 2.08 21.56
CA ALA A 171 2.78 0.90 21.07
C ALA A 171 2.55 0.70 19.56
N VAL A 172 1.34 0.94 19.05
CA VAL A 172 1.06 0.88 17.62
C VAL A 172 1.83 1.95 16.83
N ASP A 173 1.93 3.17 17.36
CA ASP A 173 2.66 4.28 16.75
C ASP A 173 4.19 4.06 16.74
N GLU A 174 4.71 3.19 17.61
CA GLU A 174 6.12 2.77 17.66
C GLU A 174 6.45 1.71 16.60
N LEU A 175 5.45 1.08 15.97
CA LEU A 175 5.69 0.13 14.87
C LEU A 175 6.24 0.84 13.62
N PRO A 176 7.01 0.14 12.77
CA PRO A 176 7.46 0.68 11.51
C PRO A 176 6.28 1.19 10.67
N SER A 177 6.28 2.49 10.41
CA SER A 177 5.33 3.14 9.52
C SER A 177 5.73 2.90 8.06
N GLY A 178 4.75 2.73 7.18
CA GLY A 178 4.98 2.78 5.73
C GLY A 178 5.41 4.17 5.24
N LEU A 179 5.32 4.39 3.93
CA LEU A 179 5.74 5.65 3.30
C LEU A 179 5.05 6.89 3.86
N ASP A 180 5.83 7.97 3.97
CA ASP A 180 5.37 9.25 4.49
C ASP A 180 4.42 9.96 3.52
N TRP A 181 3.43 10.63 4.11
CA TRP A 181 2.55 11.54 3.40
C TRP A 181 3.21 12.90 3.14
N GLN A 182 2.96 13.45 1.97
CA GLN A 182 3.29 14.80 1.53
C GLN A 182 1.98 15.57 1.31
N CYS A 183 2.00 16.87 1.59
CA CYS A 183 0.89 17.77 1.29
C CYS A 183 1.40 18.89 0.39
N LYS A 184 0.64 19.18 -0.68
CA LYS A 184 0.90 20.28 -1.60
C LYS A 184 -0.38 21.07 -1.82
N GLU A 185 -0.27 22.38 -1.71
CA GLU A 185 -1.34 23.30 -2.07
C GLU A 185 -1.36 23.56 -3.58
N ILE A 186 -2.53 23.48 -4.19
CA ILE A 186 -2.79 23.86 -5.57
C ILE A 186 -3.77 25.04 -5.54
N VAL A 187 -3.34 26.17 -6.11
CA VAL A 187 -4.18 27.36 -6.26
C VAL A 187 -4.80 27.34 -7.65
N GLN A 188 -6.13 27.31 -7.70
CA GLN A 188 -6.91 27.44 -8.92
C GLN A 188 -7.44 28.87 -9.02
N THR A 189 -7.19 29.53 -10.16
CA THR A 189 -7.70 30.86 -10.45
C THR A 189 -8.89 30.74 -11.40
N GLY A 190 -10.04 31.24 -10.98
CA GLY A 190 -11.26 31.20 -11.77
C GLY A 190 -11.50 32.46 -12.61
N ASP A 191 -12.60 32.47 -13.37
CA ASP A 191 -13.00 33.56 -14.27
C ASP A 191 -13.78 34.69 -13.55
N LEU A 192 -14.34 34.41 -12.37
CA LEU A 192 -15.04 35.41 -11.56
C LEU A 192 -14.05 36.39 -10.90
N LYS A 193 -14.49 37.65 -10.76
CA LYS A 193 -13.69 38.72 -10.15
C LYS A 193 -14.33 39.24 -8.87
N ASN A 194 -13.50 39.62 -7.91
CA ASN A 194 -13.94 40.32 -6.71
C ASN A 194 -14.19 41.82 -6.99
N ALA A 195 -14.64 42.56 -5.96
CA ALA A 195 -14.93 43.99 -6.04
C ALA A 195 -13.73 44.84 -6.54
N ASN A 196 -12.50 44.36 -6.36
CA ASN A 196 -11.27 45.02 -6.77
C ASN A 196 -10.82 44.61 -8.18
N ARG A 197 -11.68 43.95 -8.98
CA ARG A 197 -11.38 43.38 -10.31
C ARG A 197 -10.27 42.32 -10.32
N ALA A 198 -9.87 41.77 -9.17
CA ALA A 198 -8.95 40.65 -9.09
C ALA A 198 -9.69 39.33 -9.23
N ALA A 199 -9.07 38.34 -9.90
CA ALA A 199 -9.66 37.02 -10.08
C ALA A 199 -9.84 36.30 -8.74
N LEU A 200 -10.96 35.62 -8.56
CA LEU A 200 -11.20 34.75 -7.41
C LEU A 200 -10.32 33.50 -7.53
N THR A 201 -9.81 33.05 -6.40
CA THR A 201 -8.97 31.85 -6.31
C THR A 201 -9.55 30.86 -5.30
N GLU A 202 -9.29 29.58 -5.53
CA GLU A 202 -9.57 28.50 -4.61
C GLU A 202 -8.26 27.74 -4.36
N THR A 203 -7.95 27.48 -3.08
CA THR A 203 -6.77 26.70 -2.70
C THR A 203 -7.21 25.31 -2.28
N LEU A 204 -6.61 24.29 -2.88
CA LEU A 204 -6.89 22.87 -2.64
C LEU A 204 -5.65 22.18 -2.09
N GLU A 205 -5.81 21.43 -1.01
CA GLU A 205 -4.76 20.58 -0.46
C GLU A 205 -4.76 19.21 -1.15
N VAL A 206 -3.61 18.81 -1.68
CA VAL A 206 -3.37 17.48 -2.23
C VAL A 206 -2.46 16.71 -1.30
N TRP A 207 -2.98 15.62 -0.75
CA TRP A 207 -2.23 14.68 0.07
C TRP A 207 -1.78 13.50 -0.78
N TYR A 208 -0.48 13.22 -0.84
CA TYR A 208 0.07 12.16 -1.68
C TYR A 208 1.36 11.57 -1.10
N ARG A 209 1.76 10.39 -1.57
CA ARG A 209 3.04 9.74 -1.30
C ARG A 209 3.92 9.85 -2.54
N ASP A 210 5.24 9.80 -2.36
CA ASP A 210 6.16 9.79 -3.49
C ASP A 210 5.90 8.55 -4.38
N PRO A 211 5.53 8.71 -5.66
CA PRO A 211 5.20 7.57 -6.51
C PRO A 211 6.37 6.61 -6.71
N MET A 212 7.61 7.13 -6.72
CA MET A 212 8.80 6.29 -6.89
C MET A 212 9.05 5.47 -5.64
N ASP A 213 8.84 6.04 -4.45
CA ASP A 213 8.93 5.28 -3.20
C ASP A 213 7.83 4.20 -3.12
N CYS A 214 6.60 4.50 -3.56
CA CYS A 214 5.54 3.50 -3.67
C CYS A 214 5.93 2.33 -4.59
N ILE A 215 6.54 2.62 -5.74
CA ILE A 215 7.03 1.59 -6.67
C ILE A 215 8.17 0.78 -6.02
N ARG A 216 9.11 1.44 -5.34
CA ARG A 216 10.21 0.76 -4.62
C ARG A 216 9.70 -0.12 -3.49
N GLU A 217 8.67 0.31 -2.76
CA GLU A 217 8.03 -0.48 -1.71
C GLU A 217 7.43 -1.76 -2.31
N LEU A 218 6.67 -1.66 -3.41
CA LEU A 218 6.09 -2.83 -4.08
C LEU A 218 7.18 -3.77 -4.65
N LEU A 219 8.21 -3.25 -5.30
CA LEU A 219 9.29 -4.07 -5.87
C LEU A 219 10.18 -4.70 -4.79
N GLY A 220 10.36 -4.02 -3.67
CA GLY A 220 11.23 -4.44 -2.57
C GLY A 220 10.53 -5.27 -1.50
N ASN A 221 9.22 -5.50 -1.60
CA ASN A 221 8.48 -6.25 -0.59
C ASN A 221 8.81 -7.74 -0.69
N PRO A 222 9.38 -8.36 0.37
CA PRO A 222 9.77 -9.76 0.35
C PRO A 222 8.59 -10.71 0.12
N LEU A 223 7.36 -10.31 0.46
CA LEU A 223 6.14 -11.09 0.21
C LEU A 223 5.90 -11.32 -1.29
N PHE A 224 6.41 -10.44 -2.16
CA PHE A 224 6.20 -10.53 -3.60
C PHE A 224 7.41 -11.10 -4.36
N ALA A 225 8.50 -11.45 -3.67
CA ALA A 225 9.74 -11.87 -4.32
C ALA A 225 9.56 -13.06 -5.31
N LYS A 226 8.60 -13.95 -5.04
CA LYS A 226 8.29 -15.12 -5.88
C LYS A 226 7.18 -14.86 -6.92
N THR A 227 6.49 -13.73 -6.84
CA THR A 227 5.33 -13.40 -7.70
C THR A 227 5.61 -12.26 -8.66
N LEU A 228 6.74 -11.55 -8.50
CA LEU A 228 7.19 -10.51 -9.40
C LEU A 228 7.75 -11.09 -10.70
N ALA A 229 7.22 -10.64 -11.82
CA ALA A 229 7.78 -10.86 -13.14
C ALA A 229 8.68 -9.67 -13.54
N TYR A 230 9.94 -9.95 -13.83
CA TYR A 230 10.91 -8.97 -14.32
C TYR A 230 11.24 -9.13 -15.80
N ALA A 231 10.88 -10.28 -16.37
CA ALA A 231 11.09 -10.61 -17.76
C ALA A 231 9.76 -10.97 -18.40
N LEU A 232 9.72 -10.78 -19.71
CA LEU A 232 8.54 -10.97 -20.53
C LEU A 232 8.59 -12.32 -21.25
N GLU A 233 7.40 -12.86 -21.52
CA GLU A 233 7.23 -14.18 -22.11
C GLU A 233 6.08 -14.16 -23.12
N GLN A 234 6.27 -14.77 -24.29
CA GLN A 234 5.17 -15.03 -25.21
C GLN A 234 4.59 -16.42 -24.93
N VAL A 235 3.44 -16.46 -24.27
CA VAL A 235 2.66 -17.67 -24.05
C VAL A 235 1.75 -18.00 -25.24
N TYR A 236 1.66 -19.29 -25.57
CA TYR A 236 0.81 -19.87 -26.59
C TYR A 236 0.11 -21.13 -26.05
N ARG A 237 -1.08 -21.41 -26.60
CA ARG A 237 -1.86 -22.63 -26.29
C ARG A 237 -1.56 -23.82 -27.21
N ASP A 238 -0.75 -23.60 -28.24
CA ASP A 238 -0.33 -24.59 -29.21
C ASP A 238 1.18 -24.57 -29.41
N LYS A 239 1.75 -25.72 -29.74
CA LYS A 239 3.17 -25.85 -30.04
C LYS A 239 3.60 -25.05 -31.27
N GLY A 240 2.67 -24.77 -32.18
CA GLY A 240 2.92 -24.01 -33.41
C GLY A 240 3.10 -22.52 -33.20
N GLY A 241 2.81 -21.99 -32.00
CA GLY A 241 2.92 -20.57 -31.69
C GLY A 241 1.87 -19.70 -32.41
N THR A 242 0.72 -20.28 -32.78
CA THR A 242 -0.31 -19.58 -33.56
C THR A 242 -1.45 -19.03 -32.71
N ASN A 243 -1.73 -19.66 -31.57
CA ASN A 243 -2.79 -19.31 -30.64
C ASN A 243 -2.21 -18.59 -29.41
N ARG A 244 -2.09 -17.27 -29.55
CA ARG A 244 -1.53 -16.38 -28.52
C ARG A 244 -2.39 -16.40 -27.26
N HIS A 245 -1.76 -16.57 -26.10
CA HIS A 245 -2.39 -16.42 -24.79
C HIS A 245 -1.83 -15.20 -24.07
N ILE A 246 -2.71 -14.26 -23.73
CA ILE A 246 -2.38 -13.07 -22.95
C ILE A 246 -3.23 -13.11 -21.69
N ASN A 247 -2.59 -13.31 -20.55
CA ASN A 247 -3.25 -13.40 -19.24
C ASN A 247 -2.65 -12.45 -18.20
N GLU A 248 -1.40 -12.04 -18.39
CA GLU A 248 -0.64 -11.13 -17.52
C GLU A 248 0.05 -10.03 -18.33
N MET A 249 0.46 -8.95 -17.68
CA MET A 249 1.06 -7.82 -18.39
C MET A 249 2.38 -8.19 -19.08
N TRP A 250 3.22 -9.01 -18.46
CA TRP A 250 4.48 -9.48 -19.04
C TRP A 250 4.27 -10.52 -20.16
N THR A 251 3.02 -10.98 -20.36
CA THR A 251 2.63 -11.80 -21.52
C THR A 251 2.06 -10.98 -22.67
N ALA A 252 1.83 -9.68 -22.49
CA ALA A 252 1.21 -8.83 -23.49
C ALA A 252 2.23 -8.32 -24.52
N ASP A 253 1.79 -8.19 -25.77
CA ASP A 253 2.65 -7.74 -26.87
C ASP A 253 3.13 -6.29 -26.68
N TRP A 254 2.36 -5.45 -25.99
CA TRP A 254 2.78 -4.08 -25.65
C TRP A 254 4.10 -4.05 -24.86
N TRP A 255 4.23 -4.88 -23.82
CA TRP A 255 5.45 -4.92 -23.01
C TRP A 255 6.59 -5.48 -23.84
N TRP A 256 6.34 -6.54 -24.61
CA TRP A 256 7.34 -7.11 -25.53
C TRP A 256 7.90 -6.05 -26.50
N ASN A 257 7.02 -5.33 -27.19
CA ASN A 257 7.40 -4.31 -28.15
C ASN A 257 8.17 -3.17 -27.48
N LEU A 258 7.67 -2.68 -26.34
CA LEU A 258 8.34 -1.62 -25.59
C LEU A 258 9.74 -2.04 -25.12
N GLN A 259 9.92 -3.28 -24.67
CA GLN A 259 11.23 -3.78 -24.21
C GLN A 259 12.26 -3.84 -25.35
N GLN A 260 11.84 -4.13 -26.58
CA GLN A 260 12.73 -4.12 -27.75
C GLN A 260 13.24 -2.71 -28.11
N GLU A 261 12.49 -1.67 -27.72
CA GLU A 261 12.91 -0.28 -27.91
C GLU A 261 13.82 0.22 -26.78
N MET A 262 13.95 -0.53 -25.68
CA MET A 262 14.77 -0.14 -24.54
C MET A 262 16.23 -0.55 -24.72
N SER A 263 17.14 0.17 -24.06
CA SER A 263 18.54 -0.22 -24.00
C SER A 263 18.72 -1.58 -23.31
N ALA A 264 19.73 -2.33 -23.74
CA ALA A 264 20.07 -3.61 -23.13
C ALA A 264 20.32 -3.44 -21.61
N GLY A 265 19.75 -4.36 -20.84
CA GLY A 265 19.77 -4.37 -19.37
C GLY A 265 18.63 -3.60 -18.70
N SER A 266 17.80 -2.88 -19.47
CA SER A 266 16.62 -2.21 -18.91
C SER A 266 15.53 -3.22 -18.55
N THR A 267 14.84 -2.99 -17.42
CA THR A 267 13.65 -3.76 -17.04
C THR A 267 12.48 -2.81 -16.86
N ILE A 268 11.38 -3.10 -17.55
CA ILE A 268 10.17 -2.27 -17.48
C ILE A 268 9.39 -2.60 -16.20
N THR A 269 8.85 -1.55 -15.57
CA THR A 269 7.89 -1.67 -14.47
C THR A 269 6.62 -0.91 -14.87
N PRO A 270 5.59 -1.59 -15.40
CA PRO A 270 4.35 -0.91 -15.75
C PRO A 270 3.68 -0.39 -14.48
N VAL A 271 3.15 0.83 -14.52
CA VAL A 271 2.44 1.44 -13.39
C VAL A 271 0.95 1.51 -13.75
N ILE A 272 0.11 1.01 -12.84
CA ILE A 272 -1.34 1.09 -12.95
C ILE A 272 -1.83 2.05 -11.89
N LEU A 273 -2.52 3.10 -12.30
CA LEU A 273 -3.23 4.02 -11.42
C LEU A 273 -4.72 3.75 -11.52
N SER A 274 -5.39 3.66 -10.38
CA SER A 274 -6.84 3.56 -10.31
C SER A 274 -7.37 4.58 -9.33
N SER A 275 -8.52 5.17 -9.65
CA SER A 275 -9.20 6.14 -8.79
C SER A 275 -10.67 5.80 -8.75
N ASP A 276 -11.25 5.83 -7.55
CA ASP A 276 -12.68 5.64 -7.35
C ASP A 276 -13.22 6.69 -6.36
N LYS A 277 -14.47 7.11 -6.55
CA LYS A 277 -15.06 8.15 -5.71
C LYS A 277 -15.39 7.58 -4.35
N THR A 278 -14.70 8.05 -3.31
CA THR A 278 -15.05 7.68 -1.94
C THR A 278 -15.54 8.89 -1.15
N ARG A 279 -16.55 8.67 -0.30
CA ARG A 279 -16.97 9.68 0.69
C ARG A 279 -16.12 9.45 1.94
N LEU A 280 -15.23 10.37 2.26
CA LEU A 280 -14.27 10.22 3.36
C LEU A 280 -14.92 10.35 4.76
N SER A 281 -16.02 11.10 4.91
CA SER A 281 -16.85 11.06 6.13
C SER A 281 -18.23 11.72 5.89
N GLN A 282 -19.24 11.37 6.71
CA GLN A 282 -20.51 12.09 6.83
C GLN A 282 -20.55 13.05 8.05
N PHE A 283 -19.49 13.11 8.85
CA PHE A 283 -19.62 13.61 10.23
C PHE A 283 -19.21 15.07 10.45
N ARG A 284 -18.30 15.66 9.67
CA ARG A 284 -18.06 17.13 9.64
C ARG A 284 -17.41 17.55 8.33
N GLU A 285 -18.04 18.49 7.63
CA GLU A 285 -17.71 19.01 6.30
C GLU A 285 -17.77 17.96 5.17
N ASP A 286 -18.51 18.28 4.09
CA ASP A 286 -18.62 17.50 2.85
C ASP A 286 -17.29 17.45 2.07
N LYS A 287 -16.22 16.97 2.69
CA LYS A 287 -14.94 16.72 2.02
C LYS A 287 -15.01 15.36 1.34
N SER A 288 -15.31 15.40 0.04
CA SER A 288 -15.10 14.27 -0.84
C SER A 288 -13.71 14.37 -1.45
N ALA A 289 -13.04 13.23 -1.60
CA ALA A 289 -11.79 13.14 -2.31
C ALA A 289 -11.77 11.83 -3.10
N TRP A 290 -10.98 11.80 -4.16
CA TRP A 290 -10.77 10.58 -4.93
C TRP A 290 -9.45 9.95 -4.51
N PRO A 291 -9.45 8.85 -3.75
CA PRO A 291 -8.23 8.09 -3.52
C PRO A 291 -7.66 7.64 -4.86
N ILE A 292 -6.39 7.93 -5.07
CA ILE A 292 -5.59 7.35 -6.14
C ILE A 292 -4.83 6.18 -5.54
N TYR A 293 -5.03 5.01 -6.11
CA TYR A 293 -4.27 3.81 -5.80
C TYR A 293 -3.24 3.57 -6.90
N LEU A 294 -2.11 2.98 -6.51
CA LEU A 294 -1.00 2.60 -7.38
C LEU A 294 -0.68 1.11 -7.18
N THR A 295 -0.50 0.40 -8.29
CA THR A 295 0.11 -0.93 -8.33
C THR A 295 1.05 -1.03 -9.53
N ILE A 296 1.89 -2.06 -9.55
CA ILE A 296 2.78 -2.36 -10.67
C ILE A 296 2.31 -3.58 -11.46
N GLY A 297 2.57 -3.59 -12.77
CA GLY A 297 2.25 -4.68 -13.69
C GLY A 297 3.10 -5.92 -13.54
N ASN A 298 4.21 -5.81 -12.79
CA ASN A 298 5.09 -6.92 -12.45
C ASN A 298 4.43 -7.90 -11.48
N LEU A 299 3.40 -7.46 -10.75
CA LEU A 299 2.60 -8.33 -9.88
C LEU A 299 1.53 -9.05 -10.71
N SER A 300 1.37 -10.35 -10.47
CA SER A 300 0.31 -11.14 -11.06
C SER A 300 -1.06 -10.53 -10.80
N LYS A 301 -2.02 -10.77 -11.70
CA LYS A 301 -3.39 -10.29 -11.55
C LYS A 301 -4.02 -10.78 -10.24
N GLU A 302 -3.66 -11.98 -9.79
CA GLU A 302 -4.14 -12.56 -8.53
C GLU A 302 -3.65 -11.76 -7.32
N VAL A 303 -2.36 -11.46 -7.25
CA VAL A 303 -1.79 -10.65 -6.16
C VAL A 303 -2.38 -9.24 -6.16
N ARG A 304 -2.55 -8.63 -7.35
CA ARG A 304 -3.17 -7.30 -7.46
C ARG A 304 -4.62 -7.27 -7.03
N ARG A 305 -5.38 -8.34 -7.29
CA ARG A 305 -6.79 -8.47 -6.93
C ARG A 305 -7.01 -8.91 -5.48
N SER A 306 -5.99 -9.45 -4.83
CA SER A 306 -6.07 -9.91 -3.44
C SER A 306 -5.98 -8.74 -2.45
N PRO A 307 -7.05 -8.42 -1.70
CA PRO A 307 -7.03 -7.32 -0.74
C PRO A 307 -6.06 -7.57 0.43
N THR A 308 -5.80 -8.83 0.77
CA THR A 308 -4.96 -9.24 1.90
C THR A 308 -3.47 -9.25 1.57
N MET A 309 -3.12 -9.36 0.28
CA MET A 309 -1.73 -9.36 -0.15
C MET A 309 -1.13 -7.95 -0.22
N HIS A 310 -1.95 -6.90 -0.13
CA HIS A 310 -1.48 -5.51 -0.18
C HIS A 310 -0.66 -5.18 -1.45
N GLY A 311 -0.98 -5.81 -2.59
CA GLY A 311 -0.32 -5.55 -3.87
C GLY A 311 -0.65 -4.18 -4.49
N THR A 312 -1.54 -3.42 -3.87
CA THR A 312 -1.94 -2.07 -4.27
C THR A 312 -1.74 -1.11 -3.09
N VAL A 313 -1.09 0.02 -3.32
CA VAL A 313 -0.84 1.05 -2.31
C VAL A 313 -1.67 2.30 -2.57
N LEU A 314 -2.08 2.99 -1.51
CA LEU A 314 -2.75 4.28 -1.63
C LEU A 314 -1.70 5.36 -1.93
N LEU A 315 -1.75 5.92 -3.14
CA LEU A 315 -0.83 6.95 -3.61
C LEU A 315 -1.22 8.34 -3.11
N GLY A 316 -2.51 8.66 -3.06
CA GLY A 316 -2.93 10.02 -2.76
C GLY A 316 -4.43 10.21 -2.69
N TYR A 317 -4.84 11.42 -2.35
CA TYR A 317 -6.22 11.89 -2.38
C TYR A 317 -6.31 13.10 -3.30
N LEU A 318 -7.06 12.98 -4.40
CA LEU A 318 -7.40 14.13 -5.23
C LEU A 318 -8.52 14.92 -4.55
N PRO A 319 -8.31 16.22 -4.29
CA PRO A 319 -9.32 17.06 -3.66
C PRO A 319 -10.47 17.30 -4.63
N VAL A 320 -11.69 17.39 -4.09
CA VAL A 320 -12.86 17.89 -4.83
C VAL A 320 -13.01 19.38 -4.51
N GLY A 321 -12.69 20.22 -5.49
CA GLY A 321 -12.90 21.66 -5.39
C GLY A 321 -14.38 22.03 -5.37
N LYS A 322 -14.70 23.15 -4.73
CA LYS A 322 -16.03 23.76 -4.77
C LYS A 322 -16.23 24.53 -6.07
N PHE A 323 -15.15 24.93 -6.72
CA PHE A 323 -15.12 25.70 -7.96
C PHE A 323 -15.91 27.01 -7.88
N ASN A 324 -16.02 27.58 -6.67
CA ASN A 324 -16.76 28.83 -6.43
C ASN A 324 -16.12 30.06 -7.09
N CYS A 325 -14.88 29.93 -7.57
CA CYS A 325 -14.19 30.94 -8.36
C CYS A 325 -14.57 30.92 -9.85
N PHE A 326 -15.32 29.90 -10.30
CA PHE A 326 -15.76 29.75 -11.69
C PHE A 326 -17.25 30.09 -11.90
N SER A 327 -17.59 30.61 -13.07
CA SER A 327 -18.98 30.75 -13.51
C SER A 327 -19.63 29.38 -13.78
N LYS A 328 -20.95 29.28 -13.57
CA LYS A 328 -21.67 28.01 -13.78
C LYS A 328 -21.64 27.63 -15.26
N GLY A 329 -21.01 26.50 -15.58
CA GLY A 329 -20.93 25.95 -16.95
C GLY A 329 -19.63 26.24 -17.70
N ALA A 330 -18.61 26.77 -17.00
CA ALA A 330 -17.24 26.92 -17.51
C ALA A 330 -16.48 25.59 -17.57
#